data_AF-A0AAV4WT39-F1
#
_entry.id   AF-A0AAV4WT39-F1
#
_cell.length_a   1.000
_cell.length_b   1.000
_cell.length_c   1.000
_cell.angle_alpha   90.00
_cell.angle_beta   90.00
_cell.angle_gamma   90.00
#
_symmetry.space_group_name_H-M   'P 1'
#
loop_
_entity.id
_entity.type
_entity.pdbx_description
1 polymer ?
#
loop_
_entity_poly.entity_id
_entity_poly.type
_entity_poly.pdbx_seq_one_letter_code
_entity_poly.pdbx_strand_id
1 'polypeptide(L)'
;MVKNKPLTWWNPQLEIRKKQLNALRRRMQKSEGAEKEKYTSAYSKTRATYKKEILHAKRQAWRKFCSESGTPFGKPFKTTVNTSLPPSEIFKAIDVSGSGNSKAIAKKLLEKIYPFSVQESSSSLPETHSFAIDPPFTKEEIKKSDTNATKREGSWI
;
A
#
# COMPACT_ATOMS: atom_id res chain seq x y z
N MET A 1 29.91 -16.61 -0.75
CA MET A 1 29.01 -15.74 -1.56
C MET A 1 27.56 -16.04 -1.19
N VAL A 2 26.84 -15.08 -0.59
CA VAL A 2 25.40 -15.24 -0.31
C VAL A 2 24.64 -15.02 -1.62
N LYS A 3 24.11 -16.09 -2.21
CA LYS A 3 23.28 -16.02 -3.42
C LYS A 3 21.99 -15.26 -3.08
N ASN A 4 21.75 -14.13 -3.74
CA ASN A 4 20.51 -13.36 -3.57
C ASN A 4 19.34 -14.17 -4.15
N LYS A 5 18.41 -14.60 -3.29
CA LYS A 5 17.19 -15.26 -3.75
C LYS A 5 16.22 -14.22 -4.29
N PRO A 6 15.74 -14.34 -5.55
CA PRO A 6 14.78 -13.40 -6.09
C PRO A 6 13.48 -13.44 -5.29
N LEU A 7 12.83 -12.29 -5.16
CA LEU A 7 11.54 -12.16 -4.48
C LEU A 7 10.45 -12.94 -5.23
N THR A 8 10.21 -14.19 -4.82
CA THR A 8 9.13 -14.99 -5.36
C THR A 8 7.89 -14.87 -4.47
N TRP A 9 6.84 -14.26 -5.02
CA TRP A 9 5.52 -14.18 -4.40
C TRP A 9 4.53 -15.19 -5.01
N TRP A 10 4.94 -15.86 -6.10
CA TRP A 10 4.10 -16.85 -6.76
C TRP A 10 4.05 -18.13 -5.94
N ASN A 11 2.88 -18.77 -5.87
CA ASN A 11 2.71 -20.05 -5.20
C ASN A 11 1.72 -20.94 -5.99
N PRO A 12 1.76 -22.27 -5.79
CA PRO A 12 0.88 -23.21 -6.49
C PRO A 12 -0.62 -22.94 -6.28
N GLN A 13 -0.99 -22.41 -5.11
CA GLN A 13 -2.39 -22.10 -4.79
C GLN A 13 -2.96 -21.03 -5.72
N LEU A 14 -2.17 -20.00 -6.05
CA LEU A 14 -2.57 -18.98 -7.02
C LEU A 14 -2.80 -19.57 -8.43
N GLU A 15 -2.04 -20.60 -8.83
CA GLU A 15 -2.24 -21.28 -10.11
C GLU A 15 -3.57 -22.07 -10.11
N ILE A 16 -3.88 -22.77 -9.01
CA ILE A 16 -5.15 -23.49 -8.85
C ILE A 16 -6.32 -22.51 -8.96
N ARG A 17 -6.27 -21.38 -8.25
CA ARG A 17 -7.33 -20.36 -8.28
C ARG A 17 -7.47 -19.70 -9.65
N LYS A 18 -6.36 -19.44 -10.34
CA LYS A 18 -6.37 -18.96 -11.73
C LYS A 18 -7.04 -19.95 -12.68
N LYS A 19 -6.75 -21.25 -12.55
CA LYS A 19 -7.40 -22.31 -13.33
C LYS A 19 -8.91 -22.37 -13.05
N GLN A 20 -9.34 -22.29 -11.79
CA GLN A 20 -10.75 -22.22 -11.41
C GLN A 20 -11.46 -21.00 -12.03
N LEU A 21 -10.83 -19.83 -11.99
CA LEU A 21 -11.36 -18.61 -12.59
C LEU A 21 -11.53 -18.75 -14.11
N ASN A 22 -10.56 -19.36 -14.78
CA ASN A 22 -10.63 -19.63 -16.22
C ASN A 22 -11.72 -20.64 -16.56
N ALA A 23 -11.92 -21.68 -15.75
CA ALA A 23 -13.02 -22.62 -15.92
C ALA A 23 -14.39 -21.93 -15.80
N LEU A 24 -14.57 -21.08 -14.79
CA LEU A 24 -15.79 -20.27 -14.63
C LEU A 24 -16.02 -19.32 -15.80
N ARG A 25 -14.97 -18.66 -16.29
CA ARG A 25 -15.05 -17.79 -17.48
C ARG A 25 -15.56 -18.57 -18.70
N ARG A 26 -15.01 -19.77 -18.94
CA ARG A 26 -15.43 -20.63 -20.07
C ARG A 26 -16.89 -21.04 -19.94
N ARG A 27 -17.34 -21.45 -18.75
CA ARG A 27 -18.75 -21.83 -18.50
C ARG A 27 -19.70 -20.65 -18.67
N MET A 28 -19.33 -19.48 -18.16
CA MET A 28 -20.09 -18.23 -18.33
C MET A 28 -20.23 -17.83 -19.82
N GLN A 29 -19.20 -18.06 -20.64
CA GLN A 29 -19.24 -17.76 -22.07
C GLN A 29 -20.11 -18.73 -22.87
N LYS A 30 -20.26 -19.97 -22.41
CA LYS A 30 -21.03 -21.02 -23.09
C LYS A 30 -22.48 -21.16 -22.60
N SER A 31 -22.87 -20.43 -21.57
CA SER A 31 -24.20 -20.49 -20.95
C SER A 31 -25.05 -19.29 -21.33
N GLU A 32 -26.36 -19.47 -21.28
CA GLU A 32 -27.36 -18.45 -21.56
C GLU A 32 -28.40 -18.41 -20.43
N GLY A 33 -29.17 -17.31 -20.37
CA GLY A 33 -30.23 -17.11 -19.38
C GLY A 33 -29.75 -17.24 -17.92
N ALA A 34 -30.55 -17.91 -17.09
CA ALA A 34 -30.31 -18.04 -15.65
C ALA A 34 -29.02 -18.79 -15.29
N GLU A 35 -28.52 -19.69 -16.17
CA GLU A 35 -27.25 -20.38 -15.91
C GLU A 35 -26.06 -19.44 -16.06
N LYS A 36 -26.13 -18.51 -17.03
CA LYS A 36 -25.12 -17.47 -17.23
C LYS A 36 -24.99 -16.57 -16.00
N GLU A 37 -26.11 -16.14 -15.43
CA GLU A 37 -26.12 -15.30 -14.22
C GLU A 37 -25.46 -16.00 -13.02
N LYS A 38 -25.75 -17.30 -12.83
CA LYS A 38 -25.10 -18.13 -11.80
C LYS A 38 -23.57 -18.11 -11.96
N TYR A 39 -23.07 -18.35 -13.18
CA TYR A 39 -21.62 -18.34 -13.44
C TYR A 39 -21.01 -16.94 -13.35
N THR A 40 -21.73 -15.89 -13.75
CA THR A 40 -21.27 -14.50 -13.60
C THR A 40 -21.09 -14.14 -12.12
N SER A 41 -22.06 -14.48 -11.27
CA SER A 41 -21.96 -14.28 -9.81
C SER A 41 -20.78 -15.08 -9.21
N ALA A 42 -20.65 -16.36 -9.56
CA ALA A 42 -19.55 -17.21 -9.11
C ALA A 42 -18.18 -16.70 -9.60
N TYR A 43 -18.10 -16.23 -10.84
CA TYR A 43 -16.90 -15.63 -11.43
C TYR A 43 -16.49 -14.37 -10.68
N SER A 44 -17.43 -13.47 -10.40
CA SER A 44 -17.18 -12.22 -9.67
C SER A 44 -16.61 -12.50 -8.27
N LYS A 45 -17.25 -13.40 -7.51
CA LYS A 45 -16.80 -13.83 -6.17
C LYS A 45 -15.40 -14.43 -6.22
N THR A 46 -15.18 -15.40 -7.11
CA THR A 46 -13.87 -16.06 -7.25
C THR A 46 -12.78 -15.07 -7.67
N ARG A 47 -13.08 -14.14 -8.58
CA ARG A 47 -12.15 -13.11 -9.02
C ARG A 47 -11.75 -12.17 -7.89
N ALA A 48 -12.71 -11.78 -7.04
CA ALA A 48 -12.44 -10.93 -5.89
C ALA A 48 -11.49 -11.63 -4.89
N THR A 49 -11.76 -12.90 -4.57
CA THR A 49 -10.89 -13.72 -3.71
C THR A 49 -9.50 -13.89 -4.30
N TYR A 50 -9.40 -14.23 -5.60
CA TYR A 50 -8.11 -14.38 -6.27
C TYR A 50 -7.26 -13.11 -6.24
N LYS A 51 -7.89 -11.94 -6.46
CA LYS A 51 -7.20 -10.64 -6.33
C LYS A 51 -6.70 -10.39 -4.90
N LYS A 52 -7.51 -10.68 -3.88
CA LYS A 52 -7.12 -10.56 -2.47
C LYS A 52 -5.92 -11.46 -2.16
N GLU A 53 -5.91 -12.69 -2.65
CA GLU A 53 -4.83 -13.65 -2.44
C GLU A 53 -3.54 -13.26 -3.16
N ILE A 54 -3.60 -12.76 -4.39
CA ILE A 54 -2.42 -12.21 -5.08
C ILE A 54 -1.81 -11.08 -4.25
N LEU A 55 -2.64 -10.14 -3.80
CA LEU A 55 -2.18 -8.98 -3.06
C LEU A 55 -1.58 -9.40 -1.71
N HIS A 56 -2.22 -10.34 -1.03
CA HIS A 56 -1.70 -10.94 0.20
C HIS A 56 -0.35 -11.61 -0.03
N ALA A 57 -0.22 -12.46 -1.05
CA ALA A 57 1.02 -13.16 -1.36
C ALA A 57 2.17 -12.19 -1.68
N LYS A 58 1.90 -11.14 -2.46
CA LYS A 58 2.87 -10.07 -2.74
C LYS A 58 3.32 -9.36 -1.46
N ARG A 59 2.38 -8.96 -0.59
CA ARG A 59 2.71 -8.30 0.68
C ARG A 59 3.51 -9.20 1.62
N GLN A 60 3.16 -10.48 1.72
CA GLN A 60 3.88 -11.43 2.56
C GLN A 60 5.30 -11.67 2.05
N ALA A 61 5.45 -11.86 0.74
CA ALA A 61 6.77 -11.98 0.13
C ALA A 61 7.61 -10.74 0.40
N TRP A 62 7.04 -9.54 0.20
CA TRP A 62 7.73 -8.27 0.46
C TRP A 62 8.13 -8.13 1.93
N ARG A 63 7.20 -8.42 2.86
CA ARG A 63 7.47 -8.41 4.30
C ARG A 63 8.63 -9.32 4.65
N LYS A 64 8.62 -10.56 4.18
CA LYS A 64 9.69 -11.54 4.40
C LYS A 64 11.02 -11.03 3.87
N PHE A 65 11.03 -10.47 2.67
CA PHE A 65 12.22 -9.89 2.06
C PHE A 65 12.79 -8.71 2.85
N CYS A 66 11.93 -7.83 3.38
CA CYS A 66 12.36 -6.75 4.26
C CYS A 66 12.88 -7.26 5.61
N SER A 67 12.26 -8.30 6.19
CA SER A 67 12.73 -8.91 7.44
C SER A 67 14.07 -9.63 7.30
N GLU A 68 14.33 -10.22 6.13
CA GLU A 68 15.62 -10.87 5.83
C GLU A 68 16.76 -9.85 5.62
N SER A 69 16.45 -8.60 5.26
CA SER A 69 17.45 -7.54 5.19
C SER A 69 17.66 -6.91 6.58
N GLY A 70 18.72 -7.31 7.27
CA GLY A 70 19.09 -6.75 8.57
C GLY A 70 19.52 -5.28 8.57
N THR A 71 19.42 -4.57 7.43
CA THR A 71 19.78 -3.15 7.31
C THR A 71 18.58 -2.32 6.86
N PRO A 72 18.25 -1.21 7.55
CA PRO A 72 17.08 -0.37 7.24
C PRO A 72 17.05 0.16 5.80
N PHE A 73 18.22 0.51 5.25
CA PHE A 73 18.39 1.00 3.87
C PHE A 73 19.06 -0.02 2.95
N GLY A 74 18.88 -1.30 3.27
CA GLY A 74 19.54 -2.39 2.58
C GLY A 74 18.96 -2.69 1.20
N LYS A 75 18.86 -3.99 0.93
CA LYS A 75 18.37 -4.51 -0.35
C LYS A 75 16.95 -4.03 -0.71
N PRO A 76 15.97 -3.94 0.21
CA PRO A 76 14.62 -3.48 -0.13
C PRO A 76 14.58 -2.07 -0.71
N PHE A 77 15.31 -1.15 -0.11
CA PHE A 77 15.41 0.22 -0.58
C PHE A 77 15.98 0.27 -2.01
N LYS A 78 17.12 -0.38 -2.24
CA LYS A 78 17.75 -0.43 -3.57
C LYS A 78 16.86 -1.06 -4.63
N THR A 79 16.11 -2.11 -4.30
CA THR A 79 15.18 -2.74 -5.25
C THR A 79 14.04 -1.83 -5.67
N THR A 80 13.55 -0.95 -4.78
CA THR A 80 12.48 -0.01 -5.13
C THR A 80 13.00 1.21 -5.91
N VAL A 81 14.20 1.69 -5.58
CA VAL A 81 14.82 2.84 -6.24
C VAL A 81 15.26 2.50 -7.66
N ASN A 82 15.84 1.31 -7.88
CA ASN A 82 16.29 0.89 -9.21
C ASN A 82 15.13 0.57 -10.17
N THR A 83 13.91 0.37 -9.68
CA THR A 83 12.71 0.19 -10.52
C THR A 83 11.99 1.50 -10.82
N SER A 84 12.36 2.59 -10.13
CA SER A 84 11.85 3.92 -10.43
C SER A 84 12.54 4.46 -11.67
N LEU A 85 11.90 5.41 -12.36
CA LEU A 85 12.51 6.18 -13.43
C LEU A 85 13.90 6.66 -12.98
N PRO A 86 14.93 6.64 -13.86
CA PRO A 86 16.22 7.20 -13.51
C PRO A 86 16.02 8.63 -12.99
N PRO A 87 16.83 9.12 -12.03
CA PRO A 87 16.62 10.44 -11.42
C PRO A 87 16.44 11.58 -12.43
N SER A 88 17.04 11.48 -13.63
CA SER A 88 16.88 12.41 -14.74
C SER A 88 15.47 12.45 -15.35
N GLU A 89 14.72 11.35 -15.31
CA GLU A 89 13.36 11.24 -15.86
C GLU A 89 12.28 11.65 -14.86
N ILE A 90 12.60 11.66 -13.55
CA ILE A 90 11.71 12.20 -12.51
C ILE A 90 11.38 13.67 -12.81
N PHE A 91 12.37 14.46 -13.25
CA PHE A 91 12.15 15.87 -13.61
C PHE A 91 11.23 16.04 -14.81
N LYS A 92 11.29 15.13 -15.78
CA LYS A 92 10.38 15.12 -16.93
C LYS A 92 8.94 14.78 -16.51
N ALA A 93 8.78 13.83 -15.59
CA ALA A 93 7.47 13.43 -15.07
C ALA A 93 6.77 14.56 -14.28
N ILE A 94 7.54 15.45 -13.66
CA ILE A 94 7.04 16.60 -12.89
C ILE A 94 6.87 17.85 -13.78
N ASP A 95 7.12 17.72 -15.10
CA ASP A 95 7.13 18.80 -16.09
C ASP A 95 8.06 19.97 -15.68
N VAL A 96 9.16 19.64 -14.99
CA VAL A 96 10.22 20.59 -14.70
C VAL A 96 11.18 20.54 -15.87
N SER A 97 11.00 21.45 -16.83
CA SER A 97 11.95 21.63 -17.92
C SER A 97 13.35 21.81 -17.35
N GLY A 98 14.28 20.91 -17.72
CA GLY A 98 15.67 20.90 -17.28
C GLY A 98 16.51 22.07 -17.79
N SER A 99 15.88 23.13 -18.30
CA SER A 99 16.53 24.34 -18.76
C SER A 99 16.69 25.33 -17.60
N GLY A 100 17.94 25.49 -17.15
CA GLY A 100 18.33 26.44 -16.10
C GLY A 100 19.46 25.93 -15.20
N ASN A 101 19.97 26.79 -14.32
CA ASN A 101 20.91 26.39 -13.28
C ASN A 101 20.22 25.51 -12.20
N SER A 102 21.00 24.74 -11.44
CA SER A 102 20.50 23.77 -10.47
C SER A 102 19.57 24.39 -9.43
N LYS A 103 19.83 25.64 -9.02
CA LYS A 103 19.00 26.39 -8.05
C LYS A 103 17.63 26.73 -8.62
N ALA A 104 17.56 27.14 -9.88
CA ALA A 104 16.31 27.45 -10.58
C ALA A 104 15.46 26.18 -10.77
N ILE A 105 16.09 25.06 -11.11
CA ILE A 105 15.42 23.75 -11.22
C ILE A 105 14.85 23.33 -9.86
N ALA A 106 15.65 23.43 -8.78
CA ALA A 106 15.22 23.09 -7.43
C ALA A 106 14.04 23.96 -6.95
N LYS A 107 14.04 25.27 -7.27
CA LYS A 107 12.95 26.18 -6.93
C LYS A 107 11.65 25.81 -7.66
N LYS A 108 11.71 25.58 -8.97
CA LYS A 108 10.55 25.14 -9.77
C LYS A 108 9.98 23.82 -9.27
N LEU A 109 10.86 22.88 -8.90
CA LEU A 109 10.44 21.60 -8.32
C LEU A 109 9.70 21.81 -6.99
N LEU A 110 10.23 22.66 -6.12
CA LEU A 110 9.61 22.97 -4.83
C LEU A 110 8.23 23.59 -5.00
N GLU A 111 8.08 24.57 -5.89
CA GLU A 111 6.80 25.21 -6.22
C GLU A 111 5.78 24.22 -6.79
N LYS A 112 6.23 23.24 -7.59
CA LYS A 112 5.34 22.26 -8.22
C LYS A 112 4.86 21.18 -7.25
N ILE A 113 5.76 20.69 -6.38
CA ILE A 113 5.43 19.65 -5.39
C ILE A 113 4.65 20.25 -4.21
N TYR A 114 4.98 21.48 -3.84
CA TYR A 114 4.34 22.23 -2.76
C TYR A 114 3.84 23.58 -3.31
N PRO A 115 2.72 23.58 -4.06
CA PRO A 115 2.13 24.83 -4.50
C PRO A 115 1.72 25.62 -3.26
N PHE A 116 2.24 26.84 -3.12
CA PHE A 116 1.77 27.76 -2.08
C PHE A 116 0.27 27.95 -2.26
N SER A 117 -0.54 27.37 -1.36
CA SER A 117 -1.94 27.74 -1.25
C SER A 117 -1.99 29.17 -0.77
N VAL A 118 -2.49 30.09 -1.59
CA VAL A 118 -2.74 31.48 -1.19
C VAL A 118 -3.77 31.48 -0.06
N GLN A 119 -3.26 31.46 1.16
CA GLN A 119 -3.86 32.08 2.33
C GLN A 119 -2.78 33.01 2.90
N GLU A 120 -2.37 33.99 2.10
CA GLU A 120 -1.75 35.20 2.64
C GLU A 120 -2.87 36.15 3.08
N SER A 121 -3.32 35.96 4.32
CA SER A 121 -3.80 37.08 5.12
C SER A 121 -2.93 37.15 6.36
N SER A 122 -2.04 38.14 6.37
CA SER A 122 -1.45 38.79 7.55
C SER A 122 -0.84 37.88 8.63
N SER A 123 0.49 37.92 8.70
CA SER A 123 1.22 38.10 9.97
C SER A 123 0.64 37.41 11.23
N SER A 124 0.85 36.11 11.34
CA SER A 124 1.30 35.51 12.60
C SER A 124 1.95 34.18 12.27
N LEU A 125 3.20 34.00 12.68
CA LEU A 125 3.70 32.65 12.99
C LEU A 125 2.58 31.96 13.79
N PRO A 126 2.16 30.72 13.48
CA PRO A 126 1.35 30.00 14.42
C PRO A 126 2.24 29.84 15.66
N GLU A 127 1.96 30.65 16.68
CA GLU A 127 2.37 30.36 18.04
C GLU A 127 2.15 28.87 18.23
N THR A 128 3.24 28.22 18.65
CA THR A 128 3.30 26.86 19.17
C THR A 128 1.89 26.33 19.39
N HIS A 129 1.46 25.40 18.53
CA HIS A 129 0.27 24.61 18.80
C HIS A 129 0.46 24.15 20.24
N SER A 130 -0.24 24.78 21.17
CA SER A 130 -0.18 24.38 22.56
C SER A 130 -0.72 22.98 22.48
N PHE A 131 0.16 21.99 22.60
CA PHE A 131 -0.24 20.66 22.96
C PHE A 131 -0.96 20.90 24.28
N ALA A 132 -2.28 21.08 24.23
CA ALA A 132 -3.11 20.88 25.39
C ALA A 132 -2.79 19.44 25.73
N ILE A 133 -1.88 19.27 26.68
CA ILE A 133 -1.46 17.97 27.19
C ILE A 133 -2.77 17.37 27.63
N ASP A 134 -3.25 16.37 26.88
CA ASP A 134 -4.46 15.66 27.25
C ASP A 134 -4.28 15.26 28.72
N PRO A 135 -5.28 15.55 29.58
CA PRO A 135 -5.18 15.22 30.98
C PRO A 135 -4.86 13.72 31.11
N PRO A 136 -3.97 13.34 32.02
CA PRO A 136 -3.62 11.93 32.19
C PRO A 136 -4.88 11.11 32.47
N PHE A 137 -4.94 9.91 31.90
CA PHE A 137 -6.07 8.99 32.09
C PHE A 137 -6.42 8.82 33.57
N THR A 138 -7.71 8.85 33.88
CA THR A 138 -8.19 8.58 35.23
C THR A 138 -8.11 7.09 35.56
N LYS A 139 -7.92 6.76 36.85
CA LYS A 139 -7.85 5.36 37.32
C LYS A 139 -9.10 4.53 36.96
N GLU A 140 -10.24 5.19 36.78
CA GLU A 140 -11.48 4.54 36.36
C GLU A 140 -11.53 4.20 34.87
N GLU A 141 -10.95 5.04 34.00
CA GLU A 141 -10.85 4.77 32.56
C GLU A 141 -9.96 3.55 32.28
N ILE A 142 -8.85 3.43 33.01
CA ILE A 142 -7.92 2.30 32.91
C ILE A 142 -8.60 0.98 33.33
N LYS A 143 -9.41 0.99 34.39
CA LYS A 143 -10.18 -0.20 34.82
C LYS A 143 -11.24 -0.64 33.79
N LYS A 144 -11.84 0.31 33.06
CA LYS A 144 -12.85 0.01 32.02
C LYS A 144 -12.22 -0.64 30.78
N SER A 145 -10.96 -0.33 30.44
CA SER A 145 -10.27 -0.99 29.34
C SER A 145 -9.88 -2.45 29.65
N ASP A 146 -9.47 -2.74 30.88
CA ASP A 146 -9.02 -4.10 31.26
C ASP A 146 -10.20 -5.09 31.30
N THR A 147 -11.37 -4.65 31.77
CA THR A 147 -12.58 -5.49 31.79
C THR A 147 -13.14 -5.78 30.40
N ASN A 148 -12.94 -4.88 29.43
CA ASN A 148 -13.34 -5.09 28.03
C ASN A 148 -12.37 -5.99 27.25
N ALA A 149 -11.11 -6.12 27.69
CA ALA A 149 -10.15 -7.06 27.11
C ALA A 149 -10.57 -8.51 27.40
N THR A 150 -10.94 -8.82 28.65
CA THR A 150 -11.35 -10.18 29.06
C THR A 150 -12.65 -10.63 28.38
N LYS A 151 -13.53 -9.71 27.96
CA LYS A 151 -14.79 -10.04 27.27
C LYS A 151 -14.61 -10.39 25.77
N ARG A 152 -13.46 -10.07 25.17
CA ARG A 152 -13.21 -10.34 23.73
C ARG A 152 -12.52 -11.68 23.45
N GLU A 153 -12.00 -12.37 24.47
CA GLU A 153 -11.30 -13.66 24.31
C GLU A 153 -12.24 -14.87 24.13
N GLY A 154 -13.57 -14.71 24.26
CA GLY A 154 -14.51 -15.83 24.35
C GLY A 154 -15.48 -16.02 23.17
N SER A 155 -15.30 -15.37 22.03
CA SER A 155 -16.29 -15.43 20.94
C SER A 155 -15.69 -15.63 19.55
N TRP A 156 -14.86 -16.67 19.38
CA TRP A 156 -14.61 -17.31 18.08
C TRP A 156 -14.22 -18.78 18.28
N ILE A 157 -15.18 -19.62 18.66
CA ILE A 157 -15.24 -21.03 18.24
C ILE A 157 -16.65 -21.28 17.71
#